data_AF-A0A958C3D4-F1
#
_entry.id   AF-A0A958C3D4-F1
#
_cell.length_a   1.000
_cell.length_b   1.000
_cell.length_c   1.000
_cell.angle_alpha   90.00
_cell.angle_beta   90.00
_cell.angle_gamma   90.00
#
_symmetry.space_group_name_H-M   'P 1'
#
loop_
_entity.id
_entity.type
_entity.pdbx_description
1 polymer ?
#
loop_
_entity_poly.entity_id
_entity_poly.type
_entity_poly.pdbx_seq_one_letter_code
_entity_poly.pdbx_strand_id
1 'polypeptide(L)'
;DTSGSMEGEKLDAAQSALREFLNQIKGDQEQVGLVEFSTYVNNIDPLDTLGNNRADLERSIDNLEAAGDTALLDAISVAYDRLQQEGDPERINAIVAMTDGRENASSVTLLRLRETIRRGNNSGVPVLVFTIAFGDDADYDVLQTIADASGGQMRQGDLETIRQLYRLLSSYF
;
A
#
# COMPACT_ATOMS: atom_id res chain seq x y z
N ASP A 1 -1.62 -1.10 7.13
CA ASP A 1 -2.57 -1.62 8.11
C ASP A 1 -1.99 -1.38 9.49
N THR A 2 -2.76 -0.74 10.36
CA THR A 2 -2.50 -0.55 11.79
C THR A 2 -3.68 -1.05 12.63
N SER A 3 -4.41 -2.06 12.15
CA SER A 3 -5.45 -2.75 12.92
C SER A 3 -4.88 -3.43 14.17
N GLY A 4 -5.75 -3.76 15.12
CA GLY A 4 -5.33 -4.38 16.39
C GLY A 4 -4.62 -5.72 16.22
N SER A 5 -4.83 -6.45 15.12
CA SER A 5 -4.10 -7.69 14.84
C SER A 5 -2.60 -7.47 14.61
N MET A 6 -2.22 -6.26 14.20
CA MET A 6 -0.83 -5.86 13.97
C MET A 6 -0.03 -5.62 15.26
N GLU A 7 -0.67 -5.63 16.44
CA GLU A 7 0.01 -5.29 17.70
C GLU A 7 1.27 -6.13 17.96
N GLY A 8 2.33 -5.48 18.44
CA GLY A 8 3.62 -6.11 18.77
C GLY A 8 4.48 -6.39 17.54
N GLU A 9 5.01 -7.62 17.44
CA GLU A 9 6.06 -7.96 16.46
C GLU A 9 5.64 -7.76 14.99
N LYS A 10 4.33 -7.84 14.67
CA LYS A 10 3.84 -7.65 13.30
C LYS A 10 3.95 -6.19 12.87
N LEU A 11 3.55 -5.24 13.70
CA LEU A 11 3.73 -3.81 13.45
C LEU A 11 5.20 -3.43 13.41
N ASP A 12 6.03 -3.96 14.33
CA ASP A 12 7.48 -3.73 14.33
C ASP A 12 8.13 -4.21 13.02
N ALA A 13 7.71 -5.39 12.53
CA ALA A 13 8.17 -5.93 11.26
C ALA A 13 7.70 -5.08 10.08
N ALA A 14 6.44 -4.62 10.08
CA ALA A 14 5.90 -3.75 9.04
C ALA A 14 6.61 -2.39 8.99
N GLN A 15 6.85 -1.75 10.15
CA GLN A 15 7.62 -0.51 10.22
C GLN A 15 9.06 -0.71 9.71
N SER A 16 9.72 -1.81 10.11
CA SER A 16 11.08 -2.13 9.66
C SER A 16 11.14 -2.36 8.14
N ALA A 17 10.14 -3.03 7.60
CA ALA A 17 9.97 -3.25 6.18
C ALA A 17 9.74 -1.96 5.38
N LEU A 18 8.87 -1.06 5.88
CA LEU A 18 8.62 0.24 5.26
C LEU A 18 9.89 1.11 5.26
N ARG A 19 10.64 1.11 6.36
CA ARG A 19 11.95 1.79 6.44
C ARG A 19 12.96 1.23 5.44
N GLU A 20 13.06 -0.10 5.34
CA GLU A 20 13.93 -0.75 4.34
C GLU A 20 13.51 -0.38 2.91
N PHE A 21 12.21 -0.34 2.62
CA PHE A 21 11.68 0.07 1.32
C PHE A 21 12.08 1.52 0.97
N LEU A 22 11.87 2.46 1.89
CA LEU A 22 12.27 3.86 1.71
C LEU A 22 13.79 4.00 1.49
N ASN A 23 14.60 3.24 2.21
CA ASN A 23 16.07 3.26 2.10
C ASN A 23 16.61 2.68 0.78
N GLN A 24 15.83 1.82 0.13
CA GLN A 24 16.20 1.24 -1.14
C GLN A 24 15.99 2.23 -2.29
N ILE A 25 14.98 3.10 -2.22
CA ILE A 25 14.76 4.15 -3.22
C ILE A 25 15.92 5.15 -3.17
N LYS A 26 16.79 5.10 -4.19
CA LYS A 26 18.03 5.87 -4.25
C LYS A 26 17.88 7.26 -4.86
N GLY A 27 16.87 7.48 -5.67
CA GLY A 27 16.62 8.79 -6.24
C GLY A 27 15.78 9.66 -5.31
N ASP A 28 15.98 10.97 -5.44
CA ASP A 28 15.24 11.99 -4.71
C ASP A 28 14.02 12.50 -5.50
N GLN A 29 13.77 11.96 -6.69
CA GLN A 29 12.74 12.44 -7.63
C GLN A 29 11.53 11.51 -7.72
N GLU A 30 11.61 10.37 -7.06
CA GLU A 30 10.57 9.37 -6.89
C GLU A 30 9.57 9.91 -5.89
N GLN A 31 8.30 9.84 -6.27
CA GLN A 31 7.21 10.33 -5.43
C GLN A 31 6.67 9.19 -4.58
N VAL A 32 6.61 9.42 -3.27
CA VAL A 32 6.10 8.44 -2.31
C VAL A 32 5.13 9.15 -1.38
N GLY A 33 4.01 8.50 -1.10
CA GLY A 33 3.07 8.88 -0.06
C GLY A 33 2.81 7.68 0.85
N LEU A 34 2.16 7.91 1.97
CA LEU A 34 1.80 6.87 2.94
C LEU A 34 0.33 7.00 3.30
N VAL A 35 -0.39 5.87 3.27
CA VAL A 35 -1.77 5.80 3.76
C VAL A 35 -1.79 4.82 4.92
N GLU A 36 -2.05 5.35 6.11
CA GLU A 36 -2.31 4.58 7.30
C GLU A 36 -3.81 4.28 7.41
N PHE A 37 -4.15 3.05 7.79
CA PHE A 37 -5.53 2.66 7.99
C PHE A 37 -5.66 1.61 9.09
N SER A 38 -6.77 1.69 9.82
CA SER A 38 -7.30 0.65 10.68
C SER A 38 -8.81 0.55 10.48
N THR A 39 -9.67 0.83 11.48
CA THR A 39 -11.14 0.90 11.29
C THR A 39 -11.51 1.96 10.24
N TYR A 40 -10.69 3.00 10.12
CA TYR A 40 -10.83 4.07 9.14
C TYR A 40 -9.47 4.34 8.49
N VAL A 41 -9.47 5.15 7.43
CA VAL A 41 -8.23 5.76 6.92
C VAL A 41 -7.83 6.87 7.89
N ASN A 42 -6.67 6.71 8.54
CA ASN A 42 -6.26 7.51 9.69
C ASN A 42 -5.33 8.67 9.30
N ASN A 43 -4.24 8.37 8.60
CA ASN A 43 -3.26 9.35 8.13
C ASN A 43 -3.01 9.18 6.63
N ILE A 44 -2.84 10.30 5.94
CA ILE A 44 -2.50 10.35 4.51
C ILE A 44 -1.35 11.34 4.37
N ASP A 45 -0.13 10.82 4.29
CA ASP A 45 1.00 11.61 3.84
C ASP A 45 0.92 11.73 2.32
N PRO A 46 0.86 12.96 1.77
CA PRO A 46 0.65 13.17 0.35
C PRO A 46 1.83 12.65 -0.47
N LEU A 47 1.55 12.33 -1.74
CA LEU A 47 2.59 12.07 -2.73
C LEU A 47 3.45 13.33 -2.91
N ASP A 48 4.72 13.22 -2.59
CA ASP A 48 5.75 14.22 -2.87
C ASP A 48 7.07 13.49 -3.15
N THR A 49 8.03 14.19 -3.73
CA THR A 49 9.34 13.63 -4.01
C THR A 49 10.05 13.27 -2.71
N LEU A 50 10.74 12.13 -2.69
CA LEU A 50 11.46 11.66 -1.50
C LEU A 50 12.51 12.65 -1.01
N GLY A 51 13.09 13.47 -1.89
CA GLY A 51 13.99 14.55 -1.48
C GLY A 51 13.32 15.55 -0.53
N ASN A 52 12.00 15.73 -0.62
CA ASN A 52 11.23 16.67 0.19
C ASN A 52 10.62 16.01 1.43
N ASN A 53 10.01 14.83 1.29
CA ASN A 53 9.11 14.28 2.32
C ASN A 53 9.65 13.05 3.06
N ARG A 54 10.89 12.58 2.78
CA ARG A 54 11.46 11.40 3.45
C ARG A 54 11.41 11.48 4.97
N ALA A 55 11.79 12.62 5.55
CA ALA A 55 11.80 12.79 7.00
C ALA A 55 10.38 12.81 7.62
N ASP A 56 9.37 13.23 6.86
CA ASP A 56 7.96 13.16 7.29
C ASP A 56 7.49 11.71 7.25
N LEU A 57 7.75 10.98 6.16
CA LEU A 57 7.39 9.57 6.02
C LEU A 57 8.03 8.69 7.11
N GLU A 58 9.33 8.90 7.40
CA GLU A 58 10.02 8.18 8.48
C GLU A 58 9.36 8.44 9.84
N ARG A 59 9.03 9.70 10.14
CA ARG A 59 8.30 10.05 11.37
C ARG A 59 6.91 9.43 11.42
N SER A 60 6.16 9.43 10.32
CA SER A 60 4.84 8.80 10.27
C SER A 60 4.96 7.30 10.52
N ILE A 61 5.94 6.63 9.92
CA ILE A 61 6.21 5.20 10.15
C ILE A 61 6.54 4.94 11.62
N ASP A 62 7.39 5.76 12.24
CA ASP A 62 7.79 5.61 13.65
C ASP A 62 6.61 5.76 14.63
N ASN A 63 5.59 6.53 14.25
CA ASN A 63 4.41 6.81 15.09
C ASN A 63 3.20 5.92 14.78
N LEU A 64 3.32 4.92 13.91
CA LEU A 64 2.23 3.98 13.66
C LEU A 64 1.87 3.24 14.96
N GLU A 65 0.58 3.15 15.25
CA GLU A 65 0.05 2.48 16.45
C GLU A 65 -1.07 1.51 16.07
N ALA A 66 -0.98 0.26 16.54
CA ALA A 66 -1.96 -0.76 16.24
C ALA A 66 -3.24 -0.58 17.08
N ALA A 67 -4.38 -0.37 16.42
CA ALA A 67 -5.68 -0.29 17.07
C ALA A 67 -6.83 -0.49 16.06
N GLY A 68 -7.94 -1.07 16.54
CA GLY A 68 -9.18 -1.14 15.76
C GLY A 68 -9.23 -2.27 14.74
N ASP A 69 -10.10 -2.09 13.76
CA ASP A 69 -10.47 -3.05 12.72
C ASP A 69 -9.65 -2.81 11.44
N THR A 70 -10.02 -3.43 10.30
CA THR A 70 -9.25 -3.38 9.04
C THR A 70 -10.12 -2.87 7.89
N ALA A 71 -9.90 -1.61 7.49
CA ALA A 71 -10.54 -0.94 6.34
C ALA A 71 -9.58 -0.82 5.13
N LEU A 72 -9.09 -1.97 4.68
CA LEU A 72 -8.16 -2.12 3.56
C LEU A 72 -8.75 -1.59 2.25
N LEU A 73 -10.01 -1.91 1.94
CA LEU A 73 -10.62 -1.53 0.65
C LEU A 73 -10.78 -0.02 0.53
N ASP A 74 -11.15 0.66 1.63
CA ASP A 74 -11.25 2.11 1.68
C ASP A 74 -9.87 2.76 1.50
N ALA A 75 -8.84 2.24 2.17
CA ALA A 75 -7.46 2.72 2.04
C ALA A 75 -6.94 2.60 0.60
N ILE A 76 -7.14 1.44 -0.05
CA ILE A 76 -6.75 1.23 -1.45
C ILE A 76 -7.56 2.13 -2.37
N SER A 77 -8.87 2.30 -2.13
CA SER A 77 -9.69 3.21 -2.94
C SER A 77 -9.18 4.64 -2.89
N VAL A 78 -8.84 5.14 -1.69
CA VAL A 78 -8.30 6.49 -1.50
C VAL A 78 -6.95 6.66 -2.20
N ALA A 79 -6.04 5.70 -2.01
CA ALA A 79 -4.72 5.72 -2.67
C ALA A 79 -4.85 5.64 -4.20
N TYR A 80 -5.78 4.84 -4.70
CA TYR A 80 -6.04 4.70 -6.13
C TYR A 80 -6.60 5.98 -6.74
N ASP A 81 -7.61 6.58 -6.12
CA ASP A 81 -8.19 7.84 -6.58
C ASP A 81 -7.16 8.97 -6.60
N ARG A 82 -6.22 8.97 -5.64
CA ARG A 82 -5.10 9.92 -5.61
C ARG A 82 -4.17 9.73 -6.81
N LEU A 83 -3.74 8.50 -7.11
CA LEU A 83 -2.88 8.21 -8.26
C LEU A 83 -3.59 8.44 -9.60
N GLN A 84 -4.91 8.25 -9.67
CA GLN A 84 -5.67 8.63 -10.87
C GLN A 84 -5.65 10.14 -11.14
N GLN A 85 -5.57 10.97 -10.09
CA GLN A 85 -5.59 12.42 -10.19
C GLN A 85 -4.19 13.03 -10.39
N GLU A 86 -3.18 12.44 -9.77
CA GLU A 86 -1.83 13.03 -9.65
C GLU A 86 -0.72 12.17 -10.24
N GLY A 87 -1.03 10.93 -10.61
CA GLY A 87 -0.06 9.99 -11.16
C GLY A 87 0.50 10.47 -12.50
N ASP A 88 1.77 10.17 -12.71
CA ASP A 88 2.47 10.50 -13.95
C ASP A 88 2.28 9.35 -14.96
N PRO A 89 1.63 9.57 -16.12
CA PRO A 89 1.41 8.51 -17.12
C PRO A 89 2.70 8.02 -17.80
N GLU A 90 3.81 8.75 -17.68
CA GLU A 90 5.13 8.35 -18.19
C GLU A 90 5.93 7.52 -17.18
N ARG A 91 5.45 7.41 -15.94
CA ARG A 91 6.07 6.63 -14.86
C ARG A 91 5.19 5.47 -14.44
N ILE A 92 5.78 4.59 -13.63
CA ILE A 92 5.03 3.52 -13.00
C ILE A 92 4.38 4.01 -11.72
N ASN A 93 3.07 3.84 -11.68
CA ASN A 93 2.22 4.17 -10.55
C ASN A 93 1.86 2.87 -9.86
N ALA A 94 2.22 2.75 -8.58
CA ALA A 94 2.01 1.53 -7.83
C ALA A 94 1.49 1.83 -6.43
N ILE A 95 0.57 0.99 -5.97
CA ILE A 95 0.12 0.91 -4.58
C ILE A 95 0.70 -0.35 -3.99
N VAL A 96 1.37 -0.23 -2.84
CA VAL A 96 1.81 -1.38 -2.04
C VAL A 96 0.96 -1.40 -0.77
N ALA A 97 0.02 -2.34 -0.69
CA ALA A 97 -0.87 -2.50 0.45
C ALA A 97 -0.39 -3.67 1.31
N MET A 98 -0.13 -3.41 2.60
CA MET A 98 0.33 -4.40 3.58
C MET A 98 -0.75 -4.57 4.65
N THR A 99 -1.16 -5.81 4.93
CA THR A 99 -2.18 -6.17 5.94
C THR A 99 -1.91 -7.56 6.50
N ASP A 100 -2.20 -7.78 7.79
CA ASP A 100 -2.13 -9.08 8.45
C ASP A 100 -3.50 -9.70 8.75
N GLY A 101 -4.57 -8.96 8.45
CA GLY A 101 -5.91 -9.25 8.91
C GLY A 101 -6.92 -9.36 7.77
N ARG A 102 -8.15 -9.67 8.16
CA ARG A 102 -9.28 -9.73 7.23
C ARG A 102 -9.96 -8.38 7.19
N GLU A 103 -10.22 -7.92 5.97
CA GLU A 103 -11.09 -6.79 5.71
C GLU A 103 -12.45 -6.95 6.43
N ASN A 104 -12.81 -5.98 7.26
CA ASN A 104 -14.03 -6.03 8.07
C ASN A 104 -14.63 -4.65 8.42
N ALA A 105 -14.04 -3.54 7.98
CA ALA A 105 -14.48 -2.18 8.35
C ALA A 105 -14.73 -1.23 7.18
N SER A 106 -14.36 -1.59 5.95
CA SER A 106 -14.52 -0.73 4.77
C SER A 106 -15.97 -0.49 4.42
N SER A 107 -16.26 0.74 4.00
CA SER A 107 -17.51 1.15 3.38
C SER A 107 -17.60 0.74 1.91
N VAL A 108 -16.46 0.65 1.22
CA VAL A 108 -16.35 0.18 -0.17
C VAL A 108 -16.38 -1.35 -0.20
N THR A 109 -17.12 -1.90 -1.18
CA THR A 109 -17.14 -3.35 -1.41
C THR A 109 -16.02 -3.78 -2.36
N LEU A 110 -15.55 -5.02 -2.23
CA LEU A 110 -14.51 -5.59 -3.11
C LEU A 110 -14.92 -5.50 -4.60
N LEU A 111 -16.20 -5.77 -4.90
CA LEU A 111 -16.71 -5.66 -6.27
C LEU A 111 -16.57 -4.22 -6.80
N ARG A 112 -16.95 -3.23 -5.99
CA ARG A 112 -16.86 -1.81 -6.38
C ARG A 112 -15.41 -1.38 -6.56
N LEU A 113 -14.52 -1.74 -5.63
CA LEU A 113 -13.10 -1.42 -5.75
C LEU A 113 -12.50 -2.03 -7.03
N ARG A 114 -12.79 -3.31 -7.31
CA ARG A 114 -12.33 -3.98 -8.54
C ARG A 114 -12.81 -3.28 -9.80
N GLU A 115 -14.07 -2.86 -9.83
CA GLU A 115 -14.63 -2.11 -10.96
C GLU A 115 -14.03 -0.71 -11.10
N THR A 116 -13.71 -0.04 -9.99
CA THR A 116 -12.99 1.24 -9.99
C THR A 116 -11.61 1.06 -10.60
N ILE A 117 -10.83 0.10 -10.12
CA ILE A 117 -9.47 -0.19 -10.61
C ILE A 117 -9.48 -0.51 -12.11
N ARG A 118 -10.38 -1.41 -12.54
CA ARG A 118 -10.48 -1.77 -13.96
C ARG A 118 -10.88 -0.61 -14.85
N ARG A 119 -11.81 0.25 -14.41
CA ARG A 119 -12.22 1.41 -15.21
C ARG A 119 -11.12 2.46 -15.24
N GLY A 120 -10.53 2.81 -14.11
CA GLY A 120 -9.45 3.79 -14.03
C GLY A 120 -8.24 3.39 -14.89
N ASN A 121 -7.80 2.13 -14.82
CA ASN A 121 -6.67 1.66 -15.63
C ASN A 121 -6.97 1.61 -17.14
N ASN A 122 -8.24 1.59 -17.55
CA ASN A 122 -8.62 1.64 -18.96
C ASN A 122 -8.74 3.07 -19.52
N SER A 123 -9.02 4.07 -18.67
CA SER A 123 -9.31 5.44 -19.11
C SER A 123 -8.37 6.51 -18.57
N GLY A 124 -7.61 6.21 -17.52
CA GLY A 124 -6.72 7.12 -16.81
C GLY A 124 -5.30 6.57 -16.71
N VAL A 125 -4.61 6.94 -15.63
CA VAL A 125 -3.23 6.53 -15.40
C VAL A 125 -3.21 5.03 -15.01
N PRO A 126 -2.40 4.17 -15.63
CA PRO A 126 -2.28 2.78 -15.21
C PRO A 126 -1.67 2.68 -13.81
N VAL A 127 -2.41 2.12 -12.86
CA VAL A 127 -1.94 1.90 -11.48
C VAL A 127 -1.89 0.41 -11.18
N LEU A 128 -0.72 -0.09 -10.77
CA LEU A 128 -0.54 -1.46 -10.28
C LEU A 128 -0.80 -1.52 -8.78
N VAL A 129 -1.51 -2.54 -8.32
CA VAL A 129 -1.75 -2.78 -6.89
C VAL A 129 -1.05 -4.07 -6.48
N PHE A 130 -0.07 -3.93 -5.62
CA PHE A 130 0.63 -5.03 -4.97
C PHE A 130 0.10 -5.19 -3.56
N THR A 131 -0.31 -6.41 -3.21
CA THR A 131 -0.82 -6.73 -1.88
C THR A 131 0.16 -7.64 -1.16
N ILE A 132 0.41 -7.37 0.11
CA ILE A 132 1.33 -8.12 0.96
C ILE A 132 0.56 -8.62 2.18
N ALA A 133 0.45 -9.94 2.28
CA ALA A 133 -0.24 -10.64 3.36
C ALA A 133 0.73 -10.97 4.51
N PHE A 134 0.67 -10.24 5.63
CA PHE A 134 1.49 -10.55 6.81
C PHE A 134 0.87 -11.67 7.64
N GLY A 135 1.62 -12.74 7.85
CA GLY A 135 1.12 -13.91 8.60
C GLY A 135 0.01 -14.68 7.88
N ASP A 136 -0.65 -15.55 8.63
CA ASP A 136 -1.59 -16.54 8.08
C ASP A 136 -3.06 -16.10 8.16
N ASP A 137 -3.35 -15.01 8.88
CA ASP A 137 -4.72 -14.54 9.16
C ASP A 137 -5.31 -13.67 8.03
N ALA A 138 -4.46 -13.17 7.14
CA ALA A 138 -4.84 -12.30 6.03
C ALA A 138 -5.78 -13.01 5.04
N ASP A 139 -6.68 -12.26 4.42
CA ASP A 139 -7.60 -12.79 3.40
C ASP A 139 -6.91 -12.84 2.02
N TYR A 140 -6.26 -13.96 1.73
CA TYR A 140 -5.53 -14.18 0.47
C TYR A 140 -6.42 -14.03 -0.78
N ASP A 141 -7.69 -14.44 -0.71
CA ASP A 141 -8.61 -14.35 -1.86
C ASP A 141 -8.99 -12.89 -2.17
N VAL A 142 -9.23 -12.09 -1.12
CA VAL A 142 -9.47 -10.64 -1.25
C VAL A 142 -8.21 -9.96 -1.81
N LEU A 143 -7.04 -10.24 -1.24
CA LEU A 143 -5.78 -9.62 -1.66
C LEU A 143 -5.40 -9.98 -3.10
N GLN A 144 -5.59 -11.24 -3.50
CA GLN A 144 -5.37 -11.69 -4.87
C GLN A 144 -6.35 -11.02 -5.84
N THR A 145 -7.64 -10.95 -5.48
CA THR A 145 -8.67 -10.31 -6.33
C THR A 145 -8.36 -8.84 -6.61
N ILE A 146 -7.83 -8.11 -5.61
CA ILE A 146 -7.44 -6.71 -5.76
C ILE A 146 -6.21 -6.59 -6.67
N ALA A 147 -5.17 -7.39 -6.43
CA ALA A 147 -3.96 -7.37 -7.24
C ALA A 147 -4.27 -7.67 -8.73
N ASP A 148 -5.04 -8.73 -8.99
CA ASP A 148 -5.44 -9.15 -10.34
C ASP A 148 -6.29 -8.09 -11.07
N ALA A 149 -7.05 -7.29 -10.33
CA ALA A 149 -7.85 -6.21 -10.92
C ALA A 149 -7.00 -5.15 -11.63
N SER A 150 -5.77 -4.95 -11.13
CA SER A 150 -4.83 -3.94 -11.60
C SER A 150 -3.76 -4.49 -12.54
N GLY A 151 -3.56 -5.82 -12.57
CA GLY A 151 -2.40 -6.47 -13.18
C GLY A 151 -1.17 -6.53 -12.28
N GLY A 152 -1.31 -6.22 -10.99
CA GLY A 152 -0.28 -6.37 -9.96
C GLY A 152 -0.15 -7.81 -9.45
N GLN A 153 0.45 -7.97 -8.26
CA GLN A 153 0.69 -9.28 -7.66
C GLN A 153 0.43 -9.25 -6.16
N MET A 154 -0.16 -10.33 -5.64
CA MET A 154 -0.21 -10.61 -4.21
C MET A 154 1.03 -11.42 -3.81
N ARG A 155 1.59 -11.12 -2.64
CA ARG A 155 2.72 -11.85 -2.06
C ARG A 155 2.53 -12.04 -0.56
N GLN A 156 3.19 -13.07 -0.03
CA GLN A 156 3.26 -13.28 1.41
C GLN A 156 4.27 -12.33 2.06
N GLY A 157 3.95 -11.84 3.24
CA GLY A 157 4.71 -10.83 3.96
C GLY A 157 5.90 -11.43 4.69
N ASP A 158 7.07 -11.29 4.08
CA ASP A 158 8.35 -11.43 4.74
C ASP A 158 9.33 -10.33 4.26
N LEU A 159 10.42 -10.15 5.01
CA LEU A 159 11.46 -9.17 4.70
C LEU A 159 12.07 -9.40 3.31
N GLU A 160 12.17 -10.64 2.85
CA GLU A 160 12.73 -10.94 1.53
C GLU A 160 11.81 -10.47 0.41
N THR A 161 10.51 -10.70 0.54
CA THR A 161 9.46 -10.31 -0.38
C THR A 161 9.46 -8.81 -0.59
N ILE A 162 9.68 -8.02 0.47
CA ILE A 162 9.69 -6.57 0.39
C ILE A 162 10.90 -6.06 -0.38
N ARG A 163 12.06 -6.70 -0.19
CA ARG A 163 13.25 -6.43 -1.02
C ARG A 163 13.04 -6.84 -2.47
N GLN A 164 12.39 -7.98 -2.72
CA GLN A 164 12.07 -8.43 -4.07
C GLN A 164 11.07 -7.50 -4.75
N LEU A 165 10.06 -7.00 -4.02
CA LEU A 165 9.08 -6.07 -4.52
C LEU A 165 9.72 -4.74 -4.89
N TYR A 166 10.63 -4.22 -4.05
CA TYR A 166 11.41 -3.04 -4.44
C TYR A 166 12.19 -3.30 -5.72
N ARG A 167 12.89 -4.44 -5.86
CA ARG A 167 13.64 -4.76 -7.10
C ARG A 167 12.74 -4.82 -8.33
N LEU A 168 11.53 -5.37 -8.16
CA LEU A 168 10.53 -5.41 -9.22
C LEU A 168 10.13 -3.98 -9.61
N LEU A 169 9.73 -3.15 -8.65
CA LEU A 169 9.39 -1.74 -8.89
C LEU A 169 10.56 -0.92 -9.43
N SER A 170 11.80 -1.25 -9.06
CA SER A 170 12.99 -0.57 -9.57
C SER A 170 13.39 -1.01 -10.97
N SER A 171 12.93 -2.17 -11.45
CA SER A 171 13.17 -2.60 -12.84
C SER A 171 12.32 -1.85 -13.87
N TYR A 172 11.35 -1.12 -13.34
CA TYR A 172 10.31 -0.38 -14.04
C TYR A 172 10.65 1.12 -14.13
N PHE A 173 11.63 1.59 -13.35
CA PHE A 173 12.26 2.90 -13.43
C PHE A 173 13.49 2.85 -14.35
#